data_AF-A0A285QYA8-F1
#
_entry.id   AF-A0A285QYA8-F1
#
_cell.length_a   1.000
_cell.length_b   1.000
_cell.length_c   1.000
_cell.angle_alpha   90.00
_cell.angle_beta   90.00
_cell.angle_gamma   90.00
#
_symmetry.space_group_name_H-M   'P 1'
#
loop_
_entity.id
_entity.type
_entity.pdbx_description
1 polymer ?
#
loop_
_entity_poly.entity_id
_entity_poly.type
_entity_poly.pdbx_seq_one_letter_code
_entity_poly.pdbx_strand_id
1 'polypeptide(L)' 'MIASLLLAAVVAIQPVPFAAPAEPGAAVATPATTALAPTARSVAPRYCIIEAPTGSRIPRKVCETRADWAAKGVTIP' A
#
# COMPACT_ATOMS: atom_id res chain seq x y z
N MET A 1 41.79 34.75 72.65
CA MET A 1 40.48 34.46 73.27
C MET A 1 39.68 33.60 72.29
N ILE A 2 39.26 32.41 72.75
CA ILE A 2 38.08 31.62 72.35
C ILE A 2 38.08 31.13 70.87
N ALA A 3 38.52 29.90 70.54
CA ALA A 3 37.85 28.61 70.75
C ALA A 3 36.38 28.55 70.29
N SER A 4 36.11 28.22 69.02
CA SER A 4 34.82 27.70 68.54
C SER A 4 35.03 27.03 67.18
N LEU A 5 35.13 25.69 67.13
CA LEU A 5 34.04 24.72 66.99
C LEU A 5 33.55 24.58 65.53
N LEU A 6 34.16 23.59 64.88
CA LEU A 6 33.59 22.61 63.95
C LEU A 6 32.10 22.76 63.61
N LEU A 7 31.78 22.67 62.31
CA LEU A 7 30.76 21.74 61.84
C LEU A 7 30.97 21.44 60.35
N ALA A 8 31.67 20.33 60.07
CA ALA A 8 31.75 19.76 58.73
C ALA A 8 30.38 19.18 58.36
N ALA A 9 29.67 19.83 57.44
CA ALA A 9 28.40 19.32 56.91
C ALA A 9 28.69 18.14 55.98
N VAL A 10 28.58 16.92 56.49
CA VAL A 10 28.57 15.71 55.66
C VAL A 10 27.20 15.63 54.98
N VAL A 11 27.17 15.95 53.67
CA VAL A 11 25.98 15.77 52.83
C VAL A 11 25.84 14.29 52.53
N ALA A 12 24.83 13.65 53.11
CA ALA A 12 24.47 12.27 52.80
C ALA A 12 23.80 12.20 51.42
N ILE A 13 24.46 11.56 50.46
CA ILE A 13 23.89 11.30 49.13
C ILE A 13 22.94 10.12 49.26
N GLN A 14 21.64 10.35 49.09
CA GLN A 14 20.66 9.26 49.05
C GLN A 14 20.57 8.68 47.64
N PRO A 15 20.55 7.34 47.48
CA PRO A 15 20.39 6.73 46.18
C PRO A 15 18.96 6.95 45.67
N VAL A 16 18.84 7.54 44.48
CA VAL A 16 17.56 7.70 43.79
C VAL A 16 17.21 6.37 43.13
N PRO A 17 16.01 5.80 43.36
CA PRO A 17 15.61 4.57 42.69
C PRO A 17 15.49 4.80 41.18
N PHE A 18 16.21 3.99 40.41
CA PHE A 18 16.14 3.98 38.95
C PHE A 18 14.99 3.06 38.51
N ALA A 19 13.99 3.62 37.82
CA ALA A 19 12.92 2.82 37.24
C ALA A 19 13.43 2.07 36.00
N ALA A 20 13.14 0.76 35.92
CA ALA A 20 13.52 -0.04 34.77
C ALA A 20 12.76 0.42 33.50
N PRO A 21 13.38 0.35 32.30
CA PRO A 21 12.69 0.64 31.05
C PRO A 21 11.57 -0.38 30.82
N ALA A 22 10.41 0.10 30.33
CA ALA A 22 9.32 -0.78 29.94
C ALA A 22 9.68 -1.52 28.63
N GLU A 23 9.58 -2.84 28.62
CA GLU A 23 9.68 -3.65 27.40
C GLU A 23 8.40 -3.51 26.56
N PRO A 24 8.50 -3.35 25.23
CA PRO A 24 7.32 -3.36 24.37
C PRO A 24 6.67 -4.75 24.38
N GLY A 25 5.39 -4.82 24.73
CA GLY A 25 4.64 -6.07 24.67
C GLY A 25 4.55 -6.60 23.22
N ALA A 26 4.79 -7.90 23.05
CA ALA A 26 4.65 -8.55 21.74
C ALA A 26 3.21 -8.43 21.24
N ALA A 27 3.02 -7.79 20.08
CA ALA A 27 1.71 -7.68 19.45
C ALA A 27 1.25 -9.04 18.93
N VAL A 28 0.03 -9.43 19.29
CA VAL A 28 -0.61 -10.66 18.78
C VAL A 28 -0.91 -10.46 17.30
N ALA A 29 -0.31 -11.29 16.44
CA ALA A 29 -0.54 -11.23 15.00
C ALA A 29 -1.99 -11.61 14.68
N THR A 30 -2.72 -10.71 14.04
CA THR A 30 -4.07 -10.98 13.51
C THR A 30 -3.94 -11.86 12.26
N PRO A 31 -4.74 -12.93 12.09
CA PRO A 31 -4.69 -13.73 10.88
C PRO A 31 -5.08 -12.86 9.67
N ALA A 32 -4.22 -12.85 8.65
CA ALA A 32 -4.51 -12.16 7.40
C ALA A 32 -5.70 -12.82 6.71
N THR A 33 -6.76 -12.06 6.44
CA THR A 33 -7.87 -12.52 5.60
C THR A 33 -7.35 -12.66 4.17
N THR A 34 -7.35 -13.88 3.64
CA THR A 34 -7.03 -14.12 2.24
C THR A 34 -8.14 -13.50 1.38
N ALA A 35 -7.83 -12.40 0.69
CA ALA A 35 -8.73 -11.85 -0.31
C ALA A 35 -8.88 -12.87 -1.44
N LEU A 36 -10.13 -13.30 -1.70
CA LEU A 36 -10.44 -14.08 -2.90
C LEU A 36 -10.10 -13.22 -4.13
N ALA A 37 -9.20 -13.73 -4.97
CA ALA A 37 -8.91 -13.10 -6.24
C ALA A 37 -10.22 -12.95 -7.03
N PRO A 38 -10.46 -11.80 -7.69
CA PRO A 38 -11.63 -11.65 -8.53
C PRO A 38 -11.64 -12.79 -9.55
N THR A 39 -12.74 -13.54 -9.61
CA THR A 39 -12.96 -14.51 -10.69
C THR A 39 -12.82 -13.74 -11.99
N ALA A 40 -11.83 -14.11 -12.80
CA ALA A 40 -11.61 -13.50 -14.09
C ALA A 40 -12.89 -13.67 -14.90
N ARG A 41 -13.65 -12.58 -15.05
CA ARG A 41 -14.82 -12.54 -15.92
C ARG A 41 -14.32 -12.95 -17.30
N SER A 42 -14.91 -13.97 -17.89
CA SER A 42 -14.61 -14.34 -19.28
C SER A 42 -15.06 -13.18 -20.17
N VAL A 43 -14.14 -12.26 -20.44
CA VAL A 43 -14.38 -11.12 -21.34
C VAL A 43 -14.17 -11.66 -22.75
N ALA A 44 -15.20 -11.56 -23.58
CA ALA A 44 -15.09 -11.97 -24.98
C ALA A 44 -13.90 -11.27 -25.66
N PRO A 45 -13.10 -11.99 -26.47
CA PRO A 45 -11.97 -11.40 -27.16
C PRO A 45 -12.46 -10.28 -28.08
N ARG A 46 -11.74 -9.16 -28.07
CA ARG A 46 -11.98 -8.02 -28.95
C ARG A 46 -10.92 -7.98 -30.04
N TYR A 47 -11.34 -7.67 -31.25
CA TYR A 47 -10.52 -7.58 -32.44
C TYR A 47 -10.50 -6.13 -32.90
N CYS A 48 -9.29 -5.62 -33.17
CA CYS A 48 -9.10 -4.23 -33.50
C CYS A 48 -8.72 -4.07 -34.97
N ILE A 49 -9.49 -3.26 -35.69
CA ILE A 49 -9.21 -2.87 -37.07
C ILE A 49 -8.78 -1.40 -37.07
N ILE A 50 -7.81 -1.07 -37.93
CA ILE A 50 -7.41 0.31 -38.18
C ILE A 50 -8.19 0.83 -39.37
N GLU A 51 -9.04 1.81 -39.12
CA GLU A 51 -9.80 2.51 -40.14
C GLU A 51 -9.10 3.81 -40.51
N ALA A 52 -8.94 4.04 -41.82
CA ALA A 52 -8.46 5.30 -42.36
C ALA A 52 -9.67 6.06 -42.95
N PRO A 53 -10.34 6.92 -42.17
CA PRO A 53 -11.52 7.62 -42.64
C PRO A 53 -11.18 8.57 -43.80
N THR A 54 -11.98 8.55 -44.86
CA THR A 54 -11.82 9.46 -46.00
C THR A 54 -11.98 10.91 -45.53
N GLY A 55 -10.96 11.74 -45.76
CA GLY A 55 -10.95 13.15 -45.32
C GLY A 55 -10.12 13.44 -44.07
N SER A 56 -9.60 12.42 -43.38
CA SER A 56 -8.61 12.59 -42.33
C SER A 56 -7.42 11.66 -42.55
N ARG A 57 -6.19 12.18 -42.35
CA ARG A 57 -4.96 11.38 -42.41
C ARG A 57 -4.66 10.64 -41.11
N ILE A 58 -5.53 10.77 -40.10
CA ILE A 58 -5.33 10.18 -38.78
C ILE A 58 -6.09 8.85 -38.74
N PRO A 59 -5.38 7.70 -38.72
CA PRO A 59 -6.02 6.40 -38.58
C PRO A 59 -6.66 6.26 -37.20
N ARG A 60 -7.82 5.60 -37.13
CA ARG A 60 -8.50 5.28 -35.87
C ARG A 60 -8.51 3.77 -35.67
N LYS A 61 -8.30 3.35 -34.42
CA LYS A 61 -8.37 1.94 -34.03
C LYS A 61 -9.74 1.66 -33.43
N VAL A 62 -10.52 0.79 -34.07
CA VAL A 62 -11.85 0.37 -33.62
C VAL A 62 -11.75 -1.06 -33.12
N CYS A 63 -12.12 -1.31 -31.86
CA CYS A 63 -11.96 -2.61 -31.20
C CYS A 63 -13.31 -3.18 -30.73
N GLU A 64 -13.76 -4.24 -31.39
CA GLU A 64 -15.09 -4.81 -31.17
C GLU A 64 -15.05 -6.34 -31.06
N THR A 65 -16.11 -6.94 -30.55
CA THR A 65 -16.18 -8.41 -30.44
C THR A 65 -16.43 -9.03 -31.80
N ARG A 66 -16.16 -10.33 -31.96
CA ARG A 66 -16.46 -11.05 -33.21
C ARG A 66 -17.93 -10.94 -33.61
N ALA A 67 -18.86 -10.96 -32.64
CA ALA A 67 -20.29 -10.84 -32.91
C ALA A 67 -20.67 -9.46 -33.44
N ASP A 68 -20.03 -8.42 -32.92
CA ASP A 68 -20.28 -7.04 -33.35
C ASP A 68 -19.76 -6.79 -34.77
N TRP A 69 -18.54 -7.29 -35.07
CA TRP A 69 -18.02 -7.28 -36.44
C TRP A 69 -18.91 -8.05 -37.42
N ALA A 70 -19.43 -9.21 -37.01
CA ALA A 70 -20.37 -9.99 -37.82
C ALA A 70 -21.68 -9.23 -38.08
N ALA A 71 -22.20 -8.50 -37.10
CA ALA A 71 -23.39 -7.64 -37.27
C ALA A 71 -23.14 -6.50 -38.27
N LYS A 72 -21.88 -6.09 -38.46
CA LYS A 72 -21.42 -5.13 -39.47
C LYS A 72 -21.05 -5.76 -40.80
N GLY A 73 -21.20 -7.09 -40.95
CA GLY A 73 -20.84 -7.83 -42.16
C GLY A 73 -19.34 -8.09 -42.33
N VAL A 74 -18.54 -7.89 -41.28
CA VAL A 74 -17.09 -8.13 -41.28
C VAL A 74 -16.79 -9.49 -40.68
N THR A 75 -16.12 -10.35 -41.43
CA THR A 75 -15.68 -11.67 -40.94
C THR A 75 -14.27 -11.57 -40.37
N ILE A 76 -14.14 -11.87 -39.08
CA ILE A 76 -12.85 -11.94 -38.39
C ILE A 76 -12.40 -13.41 -38.30
N PRO A 77 -11.20 -13.77 -38.80
CA PRO A 77 -10.69 -15.14 -38.73
C PRO A 77 -10.50 -15.66 -37.29
#